data_AF-A0A7Y9GFF7-F1
#
_entry.id   AF-A0A7Y9GFF7-F1
#
_cell.length_a   1.000
_cell.length_b   1.000
_cell.length_c   1.000
_cell.angle_alpha   90.00
_cell.angle_beta   90.00
_cell.angle_gamma   90.00
#
_symmetry.space_group_name_H-M   'P 1'
#
loop_
_entity.id
_entity.type
_entity.pdbx_description
1 polymer ?
#
loop_
_entity_poly.entity_id
_entity_poly.type
_entity_poly.pdbx_seq_one_letter_code
_entity_poly.pdbx_strand_id
1 'polypeptide(L)'
;MSEEEHALVASAASGERLAVGAYAAQAVLNAARGSVQPQYALLRESLAIMMHASGQARRIGANLNQAIAALHSGEASPQLRWYAEAAARTVEKLDELADDVCRRLP
;
A
#
# COMPACT_ATOMS: atom_id res chain seq x y z
N MET A 1 -35.72 1.07 -9.18
CA MET A 1 -34.78 -0.02 -8.92
C MET A 1 -35.41 -1.28 -9.44
N SER A 2 -34.71 -2.02 -10.30
CA SER A 2 -35.15 -3.33 -10.77
C SER A 2 -35.10 -4.35 -9.62
N GLU A 3 -35.71 -5.51 -9.84
CA GLU A 3 -35.71 -6.60 -8.86
C GLU A 3 -34.29 -7.18 -8.66
N GLU A 4 -33.49 -7.23 -9.73
CA GLU A 4 -32.07 -7.59 -9.67
C GLU A 4 -31.26 -6.58 -8.86
N GLU A 5 -31.44 -5.28 -9.11
CA GLU A 5 -30.78 -4.23 -8.32
C GLU A 5 -31.20 -4.30 -6.84
N HIS A 6 -32.48 -4.58 -6.56
CA HIS A 6 -32.98 -4.76 -5.20
C HIS A 6 -32.32 -5.96 -4.49
N ALA A 7 -32.23 -7.10 -5.17
CA ALA A 7 -31.60 -8.31 -4.63
C ALA A 7 -30.12 -8.07 -4.31
N LEU A 8 -29.42 -7.32 -5.16
CA LEU A 8 -28.02 -6.96 -4.98
C LEU A 8 -27.83 -6.08 -3.73
N VAL A 9 -28.65 -5.04 -3.58
CA VAL A 9 -28.62 -4.16 -2.39
C VAL A 9 -29.03 -4.92 -1.13
N ALA A 10 -30.00 -5.83 -1.21
CA ALA A 10 -30.43 -6.65 -0.08
C ALA A 10 -29.34 -7.63 0.40
N SER A 11 -28.61 -8.24 -0.54
CA SER A 11 -27.46 -9.09 -0.24
C SER A 11 -26.36 -8.31 0.50
N ALA A 12 -26.00 -7.13 -0.01
CA ALA A 12 -25.01 -6.27 0.63
C ALA A 12 -25.45 -5.80 2.03
N ALA A 13 -26.71 -5.40 2.19
CA ALA A 13 -27.27 -5.02 3.48
C ALA A 13 -27.23 -6.18 4.50
N SER A 14 -27.51 -7.41 4.06
CA SER A 14 -27.40 -8.62 4.89
C SER A 14 -25.96 -8.87 5.36
N GLY A 15 -24.97 -8.69 4.47
CA GLY A 15 -23.55 -8.79 4.82
C GLY A 15 -23.12 -7.83 5.93
N GLU A 16 -23.76 -6.66 6.03
CA GLU A 16 -23.52 -5.67 7.08
C GLU A 16 -24.49 -5.76 8.27
N ARG A 17 -25.41 -6.74 8.28
CA ARG A 17 -26.48 -6.90 9.29
C ARG A 17 -27.38 -5.66 9.42
N LEU A 18 -27.66 -5.02 8.30
CA LEU A 18 -28.54 -3.85 8.20
C LEU A 18 -29.83 -4.19 7.46
N ALA A 19 -30.91 -3.47 7.80
CA ALA A 19 -32.08 -3.42 6.94
C ALA A 19 -31.74 -2.72 5.62
N VAL A 20 -32.36 -3.12 4.51
CA VAL A 20 -32.10 -2.58 3.16
C VAL A 20 -32.18 -1.04 3.12
N GLY A 21 -33.21 -0.47 3.76
CA GLY A 21 -33.38 0.99 3.84
C GLY A 21 -32.28 1.68 4.66
N ALA A 22 -31.80 1.05 5.73
CA ALA A 22 -30.71 1.58 6.56
C ALA A 22 -29.38 1.55 5.80
N TYR A 23 -29.09 0.44 5.11
CA TYR A 23 -27.93 0.31 4.24
C TYR A 23 -27.93 1.36 3.12
N ALA A 24 -29.07 1.53 2.42
CA ALA A 24 -29.21 2.54 1.37
C ALA A 24 -29.00 3.98 1.90
N ALA A 25 -29.61 4.32 3.04
CA ALA A 25 -29.43 5.63 3.66
C ALA A 25 -27.98 5.88 4.09
N GLN A 26 -27.31 4.87 4.65
CA GLN A 26 -25.89 4.95 5.03
C GLN A 26 -24.99 5.14 3.81
N ALA A 27 -25.25 4.41 2.72
CA ALA A 27 -24.51 4.53 1.47
C ALA A 27 -24.66 5.93 0.85
N VAL A 28 -25.88 6.47 0.80
CA VAL A 28 -26.17 7.83 0.32
C VAL A 28 -25.47 8.89 1.21
N LEU A 29 -25.53 8.72 2.53
CA LEU A 29 -24.89 9.64 3.47
C LEU A 29 -23.35 9.62 3.34
N ASN A 30 -22.75 8.45 3.16
CA ASN A 30 -21.32 8.30 2.92
C ASN A 30 -20.90 8.97 1.61
N ALA A 31 -21.67 8.76 0.53
CA ALA A 31 -21.45 9.41 -0.75
C ALA A 31 -21.55 10.94 -0.63
N ALA A 32 -22.57 11.46 0.06
CA ALA A 32 -22.76 12.90 0.28
C ALA A 32 -21.65 13.53 1.13
N ARG A 33 -21.09 12.79 2.09
CA ARG A 33 -19.96 13.24 2.93
C ARG A 33 -18.61 13.22 2.21
N GLY A 34 -18.55 12.75 0.96
CA GLY A 34 -17.28 12.44 0.30
C GLY A 34 -16.49 11.37 1.08
N SER A 35 -17.18 10.60 1.94
CA SER A 35 -16.59 9.50 2.68
C SER A 35 -16.28 8.41 1.67
N VAL A 36 -15.02 8.40 1.32
CA VAL A 36 -14.37 7.48 0.41
C VAL A 36 -14.83 6.06 0.75
N GLN A 37 -15.35 5.34 -0.24
CA GLN A 37 -15.86 3.98 -0.04
C GLN A 37 -14.79 3.12 0.68
N PRO A 38 -15.18 2.20 1.59
CA PRO A 38 -14.25 1.44 2.43
C PRO A 38 -13.07 0.83 1.67
N GLN A 39 -13.27 0.43 0.40
CA GLN A 39 -12.21 -0.14 -0.42
C GLN A 39 -11.02 0.79 -0.68
N TYR A 40 -11.20 2.11 -0.68
CA TYR A 40 -10.06 3.01 -0.87
C TYR A 40 -9.39 3.40 0.45
N ALA A 41 -9.99 3.11 1.61
CA ALA A 41 -9.28 3.25 2.88
C ALA A 41 -8.11 2.25 2.92
N LEU A 42 -8.37 0.99 2.53
CA LEU A 42 -7.35 -0.04 2.40
C LEU A 42 -6.27 0.34 1.36
N LEU A 43 -6.69 0.93 0.23
CA LEU A 43 -5.78 1.39 -0.82
C LEU A 43 -4.89 2.55 -0.35
N ARG A 44 -5.44 3.51 0.40
CA ARG A 44 -4.68 4.65 0.94
C ARG A 44 -3.67 4.22 1.99
N GLU A 45 -4.02 3.27 2.85
CA GLU A 45 -3.11 2.72 3.85
C GLU A 45 -1.97 1.95 3.16
N SER A 46 -2.29 1.12 2.17
CA SER A 46 -1.30 0.42 1.34
C SER A 46 -0.37 1.39 0.61
N LEU A 47 -0.92 2.47 0.04
CA LEU A 47 -0.15 3.52 -0.62
C LEU A 47 0.79 4.26 0.34
N ALA A 48 0.32 4.57 1.55
CA ALA A 48 1.15 5.22 2.57
C ALA A 48 2.34 4.34 2.99
N ILE A 49 2.10 3.04 3.16
CA ILE A 49 3.16 2.05 3.44
C ILE A 49 4.15 2.00 2.28
N MET A 50 3.69 1.92 1.02
CA MET A 50 4.58 1.93 -0.16
C MET A 50 5.42 3.21 -0.25
N MET A 51 4.81 4.39 -0.02
CA MET A 51 5.53 5.67 -0.06
C MET A 51 6.61 5.74 1.02
N HIS A 52 6.32 5.24 2.22
CA HIS A 52 7.31 5.16 3.30
C HIS A 52 8.48 4.25 2.91
N ALA A 53 8.17 3.08 2.37
CA ALA A 53 9.14 2.08 1.97
C ALA A 53 10.03 2.56 0.80
N SER A 54 9.44 3.27 -0.18
CA SER A 54 10.15 3.96 -1.26
C SER A 54 11.12 5.03 -0.72
N GLY A 55 10.70 5.78 0.31
CA GLY A 55 11.57 6.75 0.99
C GLY A 55 12.79 6.09 1.66
N GLN A 56 12.60 4.91 2.28
CA GLN A 56 13.70 4.15 2.86
C GLN A 56 14.67 3.63 1.79
N ALA A 57 14.17 3.08 0.69
CA ALA A 57 14.99 2.62 -0.43
C ALA A 57 15.84 3.75 -1.04
N ARG A 58 15.25 4.94 -1.23
CA ARG A 58 15.97 6.12 -1.75
C ARG A 58 17.13 6.52 -0.83
N ARG A 59 16.94 6.50 0.49
CA ARG A 59 18.00 6.80 1.46
C ARG A 59 19.13 5.77 1.43
N ILE A 60 18.79 4.50 1.30
CA ILE A 60 19.78 3.42 1.18
C ILE A 60 20.62 3.59 -0.08
N GLY A 61 19.99 3.86 -1.23
CA GLY A 61 20.70 4.13 -2.48
C GLY A 61 21.62 5.34 -2.39
N ALA A 62 21.18 6.42 -1.72
CA ALA A 62 22.01 7.60 -1.49
C ALA A 62 23.26 7.28 -0.64
N ASN A 63 23.09 6.52 0.45
CA ASN A 63 24.21 6.11 1.32
C ASN A 63 25.20 5.20 0.57
N LEU A 64 24.71 4.30 -0.27
CA LEU A 64 25.56 3.43 -1.09
C LEU A 64 26.36 4.23 -2.12
N ASN A 65 25.72 5.19 -2.80
CA ASN A 65 26.41 6.08 -3.73
C ASN A 65 27.49 6.92 -3.04
N GLN A 66 27.25 7.39 -1.81
CA GLN A 66 28.27 8.08 -1.01
C GLN A 66 29.44 7.16 -0.68
N ALA A 67 29.18 5.91 -0.32
CA ALA A 67 30.22 4.95 0.01
C ALA A 67 31.04 4.52 -1.22
N ILE A 68 30.41 4.41 -2.40
CA ILE A 68 31.11 4.21 -3.67
C ILE A 68 31.97 5.42 -4.03
N ALA A 69 31.49 6.64 -3.81
CA ALA A 69 32.28 7.85 -4.04
C ALA A 69 33.52 7.89 -3.13
N ALA A 70 33.39 7.52 -1.86
CA ALA A 70 34.50 7.40 -0.92
C ALA A 70 35.51 6.31 -1.34
N LEU A 71 35.02 5.19 -1.88
CA LEU A 71 35.87 4.14 -2.43
C LEU A 71 36.66 4.63 -3.65
N HIS A 72 36.02 5.32 -4.59
CA HIS A 72 36.71 5.92 -5.74
C HIS A 72 37.74 6.98 -5.33
N SER A 73 37.60 7.61 -4.17
CA SER A 73 38.65 8.50 -3.61
C SER A 73 39.81 7.76 -2.93
N GLY A 74 39.80 6.43 -2.88
CA GLY A 74 40.92 5.61 -2.38
C GLY A 74 40.77 5.08 -0.94
N GLU A 75 39.65 5.33 -0.27
CA GLU A 75 39.36 4.79 1.07
C GLU A 75 38.60 3.45 0.94
N ALA A 76 39.33 2.33 0.90
CA ALA A 76 38.73 1.00 0.85
C ALA A 76 38.26 0.55 2.25
N SER A 77 36.96 0.74 2.55
CA SER A 77 36.38 0.24 3.80
C SER A 77 35.76 -1.16 3.65
N PRO A 78 36.10 -2.14 4.51
CA PRO A 78 35.48 -3.47 4.55
C PRO A 78 33.96 -3.48 4.77
N GLN A 79 33.40 -2.35 5.23
CA GLN A 79 31.98 -2.22 5.57
C GLN A 79 31.07 -2.10 4.33
N LEU A 80 31.65 -1.82 3.15
CA LEU A 80 30.90 -1.59 1.90
C LEU A 80 30.08 -2.82 1.47
N ARG A 81 30.65 -4.02 1.60
CA ARG A 81 29.95 -5.28 1.30
C ARG A 81 28.75 -5.49 2.23
N TRP A 82 28.90 -5.11 3.50
CA TRP A 82 27.83 -5.20 4.50
C TRP A 82 26.66 -4.27 4.19
N TYR A 83 26.95 -3.04 3.75
CA TYR A 83 25.93 -2.09 3.33
C TYR A 83 25.23 -2.52 2.03
N ALA A 84 25.97 -3.07 1.06
CA ALA A 84 25.39 -3.60 -0.17
C ALA A 84 24.44 -4.77 0.09
N GLU A 85 24.81 -5.70 0.98
CA GLU A 85 23.94 -6.82 1.37
C GLU A 85 22.70 -6.36 2.14
N ALA A 86 22.84 -5.37 3.03
CA ALA A 86 21.70 -4.79 3.74
C ALA A 86 20.73 -4.07 2.79
N ALA A 87 21.26 -3.40 1.76
CA ALA A 87 20.47 -2.77 0.71
C ALA A 87 19.72 -3.82 -0.12
N ALA A 88 20.40 -4.87 -0.57
CA ALA A 88 19.79 -5.96 -1.35
C ALA A 88 18.63 -6.62 -0.58
N ARG A 89 18.83 -6.98 0.69
CA ARG A 89 17.77 -7.55 1.54
C ARG A 89 16.59 -6.62 1.75
N THR A 90 16.82 -5.30 1.72
CA THR A 90 15.73 -4.33 1.87
C THR A 90 14.92 -4.21 0.59
N VAL A 91 15.59 -4.21 -0.57
CA VAL A 91 14.93 -4.24 -1.88
C VAL A 91 14.09 -5.50 -2.05
N GLU A 92 14.63 -6.66 -1.68
CA GLU A 92 13.94 -7.95 -1.78
C GLU A 92 12.63 -7.97 -0.97
N LYS A 93 12.63 -7.41 0.24
CA LYS A 93 11.41 -7.25 1.06
C LYS A 93 10.40 -6.26 0.48
N LEU A 94 10.86 -5.26 -0.27
CA LEU A 94 9.99 -4.31 -0.94
C LEU A 94 9.28 -4.96 -2.13
N ASP A 95 9.99 -5.79 -2.88
CA ASP A 95 9.42 -6.55 -4.00
C ASP A 95 8.39 -7.58 -3.50
N GLU A 96 8.69 -8.31 -2.41
CA GLU A 96 7.71 -9.21 -1.78
C GLU A 96 6.43 -8.48 -1.35
N LEU A 97 6.57 -7.30 -0.75
CA LEU A 97 5.43 -6.48 -0.32
C LEU A 97 4.61 -5.99 -1.52
N ALA A 98 5.28 -5.60 -2.60
CA ALA A 98 4.62 -5.18 -3.84
C ALA A 98 3.82 -6.33 -4.47
N ASP A 99 4.39 -7.54 -4.50
CA ASP A 99 3.71 -8.74 -4.97
C ASP A 99 2.49 -9.12 -4.11
N ASP A 100 2.58 -8.92 -2.79
CA ASP A 100 1.46 -9.14 -1.87
C ASP A 100 0.32 -8.13 -2.09
N VAL A 101 0.66 -6.87 -2.38
CA VAL A 101 -0.31 -5.84 -2.74
C VAL A 101 -0.95 -6.14 -4.09
N CYS A 102 -0.17 -6.46 -5.12
CA CYS A 102 -0.69 -6.86 -6.44
C CYS A 102 -1.67 -8.03 -6.36
N ARG A 103 -1.41 -9.03 -5.52
CA ARG A 103 -2.32 -10.18 -5.31
C ARG A 103 -3.62 -9.84 -4.60
N ARG A 104 -3.68 -8.71 -3.88
CA ARG A 104 -4.86 -8.27 -3.11
C ARG A 104 -5.68 -7.20 -3.82
N LEU A 105 -5.15 -6.65 -4.92
CA LEU A 105 -5.89 -5.77 -5.82
C LEU A 105 -6.77 -6.64 -6.75
N PRO A 106 -8.02 -6.23 -7.01
CA PRO A 106 -8.94 -6.95 -7.92
C PRO A 106 -8.49 -6.89 -9.38
#